data_AF-A0A1M4JDJ5-F1
#
_entry.id   AF-A0A1M4JDJ5-F1
#
_cell.length_a   1.000
_cell.length_b   1.000
_cell.length_c   1.000
_cell.angle_alpha   90.00
_cell.angle_beta   90.00
_cell.angle_gamma   90.00
#
_symmetry.space_group_name_H-M   'P 1'
#
loop_
_entity.id
_entity.type
_entity.pdbx_description
1 polymer ?
#
loop_
_entity_poly.entity_id
_entity_poly.type
_entity_poly.pdbx_seq_one_letter_code
_entity_poly.pdbx_strand_id
1 'polypeptide(L)' 'MPFRSLAAQANALQLLTQPGSPMKASMLRDLEAGQQVEAQQIVGDMLARARAAGHAAPWLMAAYCHLQAYQARLAER' A
#
# COMPACT_ATOMS: atom_id res chain seq x y z
N MET A 1 4.44 -11.85 -26.41
CA MET A 1 4.12 -10.42 -26.20
C MET A 1 5.06 -9.88 -25.11
N PRO A 2 6.01 -8.96 -25.37
CA PRO A 2 6.84 -8.43 -24.30
C PRO A 2 6.07 -7.31 -23.59
N PHE A 3 5.47 -7.61 -22.44
CA PHE A 3 4.69 -6.66 -21.63
C PHE A 3 5.57 -5.67 -20.82
N ARG A 4 6.88 -5.62 -21.08
CA ARG A 4 7.84 -4.83 -20.29
C ARG A 4 8.68 -3.94 -21.19
N SER A 5 8.34 -2.65 -21.25
CA SER A 5 9.28 -1.65 -21.76
C SER A 5 10.20 -1.21 -20.62
N LEU A 6 11.52 -1.23 -20.87
CA LEU A 6 12.51 -0.79 -19.89
C LEU A 6 12.39 0.72 -19.63
N ALA A 7 12.04 1.49 -20.66
CA ALA A 7 11.83 2.93 -20.56
C ALA A 7 10.65 3.30 -19.64
N ALA A 8 9.51 2.60 -19.73
CA ALA A 8 8.39 2.90 -18.83
C ALA A 8 8.70 2.54 -17.37
N GLN A 9 9.45 1.46 -17.13
CA GLN A 9 9.89 1.10 -15.77
C GLN A 9 10.84 2.14 -15.19
N ALA A 10 11.82 2.61 -15.97
CA ALA A 10 12.74 3.66 -15.55
C ALA A 10 11.98 4.96 -15.19
N ASN A 11 11.04 5.38 -16.05
CA ASN A 11 10.22 6.57 -15.81
C ASN A 11 9.35 6.43 -14.56
N ALA A 12 8.71 5.26 -14.36
CA ALA A 12 7.89 5.00 -13.18
C ALA A 12 8.72 5.01 -11.90
N LEU A 13 9.91 4.39 -11.91
CA LEU A 13 10.82 4.40 -10.76
C LEU A 13 11.27 5.82 -10.43
N GLN A 14 11.65 6.61 -11.44
CA GLN A 14 12.05 8.00 -11.24
C GLN A 14 10.93 8.82 -10.60
N LEU A 15 9.68 8.66 -11.07
CA LEU A 15 8.52 9.35 -10.48
C LEU A 15 8.25 8.90 -9.04
N LEU A 16 8.41 7.61 -8.73
CA LEU A 16 8.20 7.06 -7.39
C LEU A 16 9.23 7.53 -6.37
N THR A 17 10.49 7.69 -6.78
CA THR A 17 11.60 7.99 -5.87
C THR A 17 12.02 9.45 -5.86
N GLN A 18 11.46 10.30 -6.73
CA GLN A 18 11.77 11.72 -6.77
C GLN A 18 11.39 12.40 -5.43
N PRO A 19 12.32 13.09 -4.77
CA PRO A 19 12.00 13.91 -3.60
C PRO A 19 10.91 14.94 -3.95
N GLY A 20 9.86 15.00 -3.14
CA GLY A 20 8.72 15.89 -3.38
C GLY A 20 7.84 15.46 -4.56
N SER A 21 7.92 14.21 -5.01
CA SER A 21 7.04 13.69 -6.06
C SER A 21 5.57 13.99 -5.74
N PRO A 22 4.80 14.56 -6.68
CA PRO A 22 3.38 14.83 -6.48
C PRO A 22 2.54 13.55 -6.52
N MET A 23 3.14 12.40 -6.84
CA MET A 23 2.40 11.16 -6.99
C MET A 23 1.97 10.61 -5.63
N LYS A 24 0.66 10.43 -5.46
CA LYS A 24 0.07 9.73 -4.32
C LYS A 24 -0.23 8.28 -4.68
N ALA A 25 0.11 7.36 -3.77
CA ALA A 25 -0.37 5.97 -3.85
C ALA A 25 -1.91 5.94 -3.90
N SER A 26 -2.49 4.96 -4.62
CA SER A 26 -3.96 4.84 -4.73
C SER A 26 -4.63 4.77 -3.36
N MET A 27 -4.13 3.87 -2.48
CA MET A 27 -4.65 3.71 -1.13
C MET A 27 -4.62 5.01 -0.32
N LEU A 28 -3.62 5.89 -0.51
CA LEU A 28 -3.60 7.19 0.17
C LEU A 28 -4.73 8.10 -0.33
N ARG A 29 -5.00 8.12 -1.63
CA ARG A 29 -6.12 8.89 -2.20
C ARG A 29 -7.46 8.37 -1.68
N ASP A 30 -7.62 7.05 -1.58
CA ASP A 30 -8.83 6.42 -1.05
C ASP A 30 -9.04 6.72 0.44
N LEU A 31 -7.95 6.66 1.24
CA LEU A 31 -7.97 7.04 2.65
C LEU A 31 -8.44 8.50 2.83
N GLU A 32 -7.85 9.43 2.08
CA GLU A 32 -8.20 10.86 2.09
C GLU A 32 -9.65 11.11 1.64
N ALA A 33 -10.16 10.31 0.70
CA ALA A 33 -11.52 10.40 0.19
C ALA A 33 -12.57 9.67 1.04
N GLY A 34 -12.17 9.02 2.14
CA GLY A 34 -13.11 8.28 2.99
C GLY A 34 -13.65 7.00 2.33
N GLN A 35 -12.90 6.37 1.44
CA GLN A 35 -13.33 5.20 0.66
C GLN A 35 -12.79 3.89 1.23
N GLN A 36 -13.38 2.76 0.81
CA GLN A 36 -12.84 1.44 1.10
C GLN A 36 -11.42 1.29 0.53
N VAL A 37 -10.59 0.50 1.19
CA VAL A 37 -9.17 0.34 0.84
C VAL A 37 -8.77 -1.13 0.73
N GLU A 38 -7.79 -1.42 -0.12
CA GLU A 38 -7.25 -2.77 -0.33
C GLU A 38 -6.27 -3.20 0.79
N ALA A 39 -6.60 -2.91 2.05
CA ALA A 39 -5.71 -3.09 3.18
C ALA A 39 -5.30 -4.55 3.40
N GLN A 40 -6.24 -5.49 3.26
CA GLN A 40 -5.99 -6.92 3.43
C GLN A 40 -5.17 -7.49 2.27
N GLN A 41 -5.50 -7.11 1.03
CA GLN A 41 -4.88 -7.62 -0.18
C GLN A 41 -3.43 -7.14 -0.33
N ILE A 42 -3.10 -5.95 0.18
CA ILE A 42 -1.75 -5.39 0.10
C ILE A 42 -1.00 -5.56 1.43
N VAL A 43 -1.34 -4.77 2.45
CA VAL A 43 -0.56 -4.73 3.71
C VAL A 43 -0.77 -6.00 4.54
N GLY A 44 -2.00 -6.51 4.57
CA GLY A 44 -2.32 -7.77 5.26
C GLY A 44 -1.58 -8.97 4.65
N ASP A 45 -1.54 -9.08 3.32
CA ASP A 45 -0.78 -10.11 2.60
C ASP A 45 0.73 -9.99 2.85
N MET A 46 1.29 -8.77 2.80
CA MET A 46 2.70 -8.53 3.14
C MET A 46 3.03 -8.96 4.57
N LEU A 47 2.16 -8.63 5.54
CA LEU A 47 2.33 -9.05 6.93
C LEU A 47 2.25 -10.57 7.09
N ALA A 48 1.31 -11.23 6.40
CA ALA A 48 1.17 -12.68 6.42
C ALA A 48 2.43 -13.38 5.87
N ARG A 49 2.97 -12.90 4.74
CA ARG A 49 4.23 -13.42 4.17
C ARG A 49 5.42 -13.20 5.09
N ALA A 50 5.54 -12.02 5.69
CA ALA A 50 6.64 -11.73 6.62
C ALA A 50 6.62 -12.67 7.82
N ARG A 51 5.44 -12.91 8.40
CA ARG A 51 5.26 -13.87 9.51
C ARG A 51 5.58 -15.30 9.08
N ALA A 52 5.13 -15.73 7.91
CA ALA A 52 5.45 -17.06 7.37
C ALA A 52 6.96 -17.26 7.15
N ALA A 53 7.70 -16.18 6.86
CA ALA A 53 9.16 -16.18 6.74
C ALA A 53 9.89 -16.01 8.09
N GLY A 54 9.19 -15.95 9.22
CA GLY A 54 9.79 -15.78 10.55
C GLY A 54 10.24 -14.34 10.86
N HIS A 55 9.78 -13.35 10.10
CA HIS A 55 10.06 -11.93 10.35
C HIS A 55 8.96 -11.29 11.21
N ALA A 56 9.36 -10.56 12.26
CA ALA A 56 8.43 -9.89 13.17
C ALA A 56 7.61 -8.77 12.51
N ALA A 57 8.18 -8.08 11.51
CA ALA A 57 7.53 -7.02 10.72
C ALA A 57 6.64 -6.02 11.50
N PRO A 58 7.15 -5.39 12.57
CA PRO A 58 6.35 -4.52 13.44
C PRO A 58 5.70 -3.33 12.70
N TRP A 59 6.38 -2.78 11.68
CA TRP A 59 5.86 -1.67 10.88
C TRP A 59 4.69 -2.08 9.99
N LEU A 60 4.71 -3.29 9.41
CA LEU A 60 3.57 -3.84 8.66
C LEU A 60 2.40 -4.11 9.60
N MET A 61 2.67 -4.60 10.80
CA MET A 61 1.63 -4.80 11.82
C MET A 61 0.97 -3.48 12.24
N ALA A 62 1.76 -2.45 12.52
CA ALA A 62 1.24 -1.13 12.87
C ALA A 62 0.39 -0.55 11.72
N ALA A 63 0.93 -0.54 10.50
CA ALA A 63 0.20 -0.06 9.31
C ALA A 63 -1.11 -0.82 9.11
N TYR A 64 -1.09 -2.15 9.20
CA TYR A 64 -2.28 -2.97 9.05
C TYR A 64 -3.33 -2.67 10.12
N CYS A 65 -2.92 -2.52 11.39
CA CYS A 65 -3.81 -2.14 12.48
C CYS A 65 -4.54 -0.82 12.20
N HIS A 66 -3.82 0.21 11.77
CA HIS A 66 -4.42 1.51 11.42
C HIS A 66 -5.42 1.41 10.27
N LEU A 67 -5.10 0.62 9.23
CA LEU A 67 -6.01 0.41 8.10
C LEU A 67 -7.28 -0.37 8.49
N GLN A 68 -7.17 -1.34 9.40
CA GLN A 68 -8.32 -2.06 9.93
C GLN A 68 -9.21 -1.14 10.78
N ALA A 69 -8.61 -0.32 11.65
CA ALA A 69 -9.36 0.66 12.44
C ALA A 69 -10.07 1.70 11.57
N TYR A 70 -9.43 2.16 10.49
CA TYR A 70 -10.03 3.04 9.51
C TYR A 70 -11.27 2.40 8.84
N GLN A 71 -11.14 1.16 8.35
CA GLN A 71 -12.26 0.46 7.69
C GLN A 71 -13.41 0.16 8.66
N ALA A 72 -13.12 -0.20 9.91
CA ALA A 72 -14.14 -0.40 10.93
C ALA A 72 -14.96 0.89 11.15
N ARG A 73 -14.29 2.04 11.29
CA ARG A 73 -14.97 3.35 11.40
C ARG A 73 -15.77 3.72 10.16
N LEU A 74 -15.34 3.27 8.98
CA LEU A 74 -16.08 3.52 7.73
C LEU A 74 -17.36 2.69 7.66
N ALA A 75 -17.36 1.46 8.20
CA ALA A 75 -18.55 0.60 8.26
C ALA A 75 -19.61 1.05 9.27
N GLU A 76 -19.24 1.91 10.22
CA GLU A 76 -20.14 2.52 11.20
C GLU A 76 -20.86 3.78 10.67
N ARG A 77 -20.53 4.23 9.45
CA ARG A 77 -21.15 5.39 8.79
C ARG A 77 -22.28 4.95 7.87
#